data_AF-A0A931YQI1-F1
#
_entry.id   AF-A0A931YQI1-F1
#
_cell.length_a   1.000
_cell.length_b   1.000
_cell.length_c   1.000
_cell.angle_alpha   90.00
_cell.angle_beta   90.00
_cell.angle_gamma   90.00
#
_symmetry.space_group_name_H-M   'P 1'
#
loop_
_entity.id
_entity.type
_entity.pdbx_description
1 polymer ?
#
loop_
_entity_poly.entity_id
_entity_poly.type
_entity_poly.pdbx_seq_one_letter_code
_entity_poly.pdbx_strand_id
1 'polypeptide(L)'
;MAVDFLWARAIVRHEEKKYYELLAINNLISKLQPNFPAVWIFQAWNMAYNIAYEWDSPQNKWKWIRTGLSFAKKGTLKNPKSGDLFFELGYMYLHLFDHRVFKYAEYYREQLKKDEGEDNFVASLYWIRRALLNSPKIHNVIAIERTVCHVLMYASICAENEGDLSKSIEYTESALKEWKSYQMKHPEETMIDVSGFISNLERRKEFLQKLLKSRKEKDWDK
;
A
#
# COMPACT_ATOMS: atom_id res chain seq x y z
N MET A 1 32.08 7.28 7.93
CA MET A 1 32.63 8.63 7.62
C MET A 1 32.10 9.20 6.31
N ALA A 2 32.37 8.63 5.13
CA ALA A 2 31.87 9.20 3.86
C ALA A 2 30.34 9.17 3.71
N VAL A 3 29.70 8.08 4.16
CA VAL A 3 28.24 7.92 4.15
C VAL A 3 27.56 8.89 5.13
N ASP A 4 28.12 9.06 6.33
CA ASP A 4 27.59 9.99 7.35
C ASP A 4 27.63 11.44 6.86
N PHE A 5 28.68 11.81 6.14
CA PHE A 5 28.77 13.13 5.48
C PHE A 5 27.68 13.31 4.42
N LEU A 6 27.39 12.29 3.61
CA LEU A 6 26.30 12.34 2.64
C LEU A 6 24.94 12.45 3.33
N TRP A 7 24.73 11.78 4.47
CA TRP A 7 23.52 11.93 5.27
C TRP A 7 23.36 13.34 5.83
N ALA A 8 24.41 13.93 6.41
CA ALA A 8 24.38 15.31 6.87
C ALA A 8 24.04 16.28 5.72
N ARG A 9 24.64 16.07 4.55
CA ARG A 9 24.34 16.87 3.35
C ARG A 9 22.90 16.66 2.87
N ALA A 10 22.37 15.44 2.95
CA ALA A 10 20.98 15.14 2.60
C ALA A 10 20.01 15.92 3.50
N ILE A 11 20.27 15.96 4.81
CA ILE A 11 19.47 16.75 5.77
C ILE A 11 19.45 18.22 5.38
N VAL A 12 20.62 18.82 5.13
CA VAL A 12 20.72 20.24 4.69
C VAL A 12 19.95 20.48 3.39
N ARG A 13 20.06 19.60 2.40
CA ARG A 13 19.31 19.75 1.13
C ARG A 13 17.80 19.62 1.32
N HIS A 14 17.36 18.79 2.28
CA HIS A 14 15.96 18.67 2.63
C HIS A 14 15.43 19.97 3.25
N GLU A 15 16.16 20.55 4.21
CA GLU A 15 15.83 21.84 4.84
C GLU A 15 15.79 22.99 3.83
N GLU A 16 16.73 23.00 2.87
CA GLU A 16 16.77 23.98 1.77
C GLU A 16 15.68 23.74 0.70
N LYS A 17 14.84 22.71 0.84
CA LYS A 17 13.84 22.26 -0.15
C LYS A 17 14.42 21.95 -1.54
N LYS A 18 15.71 21.62 -1.62
CA LYS A 18 16.40 21.24 -2.88
C LYS A 18 16.21 19.75 -3.16
N TYR A 19 14.98 19.34 -3.39
CA TYR A 19 14.60 17.91 -3.45
C TYR A 19 15.27 17.11 -4.57
N TYR A 20 15.60 17.75 -5.71
CA TYR A 20 16.34 17.08 -6.79
C TYR A 20 17.81 16.81 -6.39
N GLU A 21 18.45 17.74 -5.67
CA GLU A 21 19.80 17.51 -5.13
C GLU A 21 19.78 16.45 -4.03
N LEU A 22 18.76 16.49 -3.16
CA LEU A 22 18.51 15.45 -2.16
C LEU A 22 18.39 14.07 -2.83
N LEU A 23 17.60 13.95 -3.91
CA LEU A 23 17.46 12.71 -4.66
C LEU A 23 18.81 12.19 -5.20
N ALA A 24 19.66 13.08 -5.72
CA ALA A 24 21.00 12.70 -6.18
C ALA A 24 21.87 12.15 -5.04
N ILE A 25 21.84 12.78 -3.87
CA ILE A 25 22.57 12.33 -2.68
C ILE A 25 22.01 10.98 -2.19
N ASN A 26 20.70 10.82 -2.13
CA ASN A 26 20.05 9.58 -1.72
C ASN A 26 20.43 8.40 -2.63
N ASN A 27 20.50 8.64 -3.94
CA ASN A 27 20.98 7.64 -4.89
C ASN A 27 22.43 7.24 -4.61
N LEU A 28 23.31 8.18 -4.25
CA LEU A 28 24.69 7.86 -3.85
C LEU A 28 24.75 7.05 -2.55
N ILE A 29 23.96 7.43 -1.54
CA ILE A 29 23.85 6.69 -0.27
C ILE A 29 23.40 5.25 -0.56
N SER A 30 22.36 5.04 -1.38
CA SER A 30 21.90 3.68 -1.73
C SER A 30 22.92 2.85 -2.51
N LYS A 31 23.82 3.49 -3.27
CA LYS A 31 24.92 2.80 -3.96
C LYS A 31 26.03 2.39 -3.00
N LEU A 32 26.26 3.17 -1.95
CA LEU A 32 27.25 2.87 -0.91
C LEU A 32 26.73 1.85 0.11
N GLN A 33 25.42 1.83 0.36
CA GLN A 33 24.76 0.90 1.29
C GLN A 33 23.63 0.10 0.63
N PRO A 34 23.89 -0.65 -0.46
CA PRO A 34 22.83 -1.29 -1.24
C PRO A 34 22.11 -2.40 -0.47
N ASN A 35 22.82 -3.08 0.44
CA ASN A 35 22.32 -4.21 1.21
C ASN A 35 21.74 -3.79 2.58
N PHE A 36 21.48 -2.50 2.79
CA PHE A 36 20.89 -2.00 4.03
C PHE A 36 19.45 -1.53 3.78
N PRO A 37 18.43 -2.35 4.09
CA PRO A 37 17.03 -2.07 3.77
C PRO A 37 16.52 -0.73 4.31
N ALA A 38 16.99 -0.32 5.48
CA ALA A 38 16.54 0.93 6.13
C ALA A 38 16.79 2.17 5.26
N VAL A 39 17.88 2.21 4.47
CA VAL A 39 18.15 3.29 3.51
C VAL A 39 17.05 3.36 2.44
N TRP A 40 16.64 2.19 1.92
CA TRP A 40 15.60 2.10 0.90
C TRP A 40 14.24 2.49 1.43
N ILE A 41 13.88 1.99 2.62
CA ILE A 41 12.62 2.30 3.31
C ILE A 41 12.55 3.81 3.59
N PHE A 42 13.52 4.35 4.33
CA PHE A 42 13.50 5.73 4.77
C PHE A 42 13.38 6.69 3.58
N GLN A 43 14.18 6.51 2.54
CA GLN A 43 14.19 7.42 1.41
C GLN A 43 12.94 7.29 0.54
N ALA A 44 12.41 6.07 0.36
CA ALA A 44 11.15 5.87 -0.34
C ALA A 44 9.99 6.57 0.37
N TRP A 45 9.90 6.41 1.69
CA TRP A 45 8.91 7.09 2.53
C TRP A 45 9.08 8.61 2.48
N ASN A 46 10.31 9.11 2.63
CA ASN A 46 10.57 10.55 2.57
C ASN A 46 10.12 11.17 1.24
N MET A 47 10.36 10.50 0.11
CA MET A 47 9.89 10.94 -1.19
C MET A 47 8.37 10.89 -1.31
N ALA A 48 7.76 9.75 -0.98
CA ALA A 48 6.35 9.51 -1.23
C ALA A 48 5.41 10.26 -0.28
N TYR A 49 5.87 10.58 0.93
CA TYR A 49 5.09 11.30 1.94
C TYR A 49 5.57 12.73 2.12
N ASN A 50 6.78 12.94 2.64
CA ASN A 50 7.22 14.27 3.07
C ASN A 50 7.45 15.21 1.89
N ILE A 51 8.27 14.79 0.91
CA ILE A 51 8.55 15.62 -0.27
C ILE A 51 7.27 15.80 -1.08
N ALA A 52 6.49 14.73 -1.30
CA ALA A 52 5.20 14.85 -2.00
C ALA A 52 4.23 15.81 -1.28
N TYR A 53 4.21 15.86 0.05
CA TYR A 53 3.36 16.76 0.82
C TYR A 53 3.61 18.24 0.47
N GLU A 54 4.86 18.62 0.22
CA GLU A 54 5.30 19.99 -0.07
C GLU A 54 4.82 20.56 -1.42
N TRP A 55 4.24 19.73 -2.30
CA TRP A 55 3.75 20.18 -3.61
C TRP A 55 2.23 20.31 -3.62
N ASP A 56 1.66 21.40 -4.11
CA ASP A 56 0.20 21.56 -4.13
C ASP A 56 -0.50 20.71 -5.21
N SER A 57 0.07 20.68 -6.41
CA SER A 57 -0.55 20.04 -7.57
C SER A 57 -0.47 18.51 -7.49
N PRO A 58 -1.57 17.76 -7.75
CA PRO A 58 -1.56 16.30 -7.73
C PRO A 58 -0.55 15.68 -8.70
N GLN A 59 -0.27 16.33 -9.83
CA GLN A 59 0.72 15.90 -10.82
C GLN A 59 2.14 15.88 -10.23
N ASN A 60 2.54 16.94 -9.50
CA ASN A 60 3.86 16.99 -8.88
C ASN A 60 3.95 16.06 -7.66
N LYS A 61 2.87 15.92 -6.86
CA LYS A 61 2.80 14.91 -5.80
C LYS A 61 3.02 13.50 -6.35
N TRP A 62 2.33 13.16 -7.45
CA TRP A 62 2.45 11.86 -8.10
C TRP A 62 3.87 11.56 -8.56
N LYS A 63 4.59 12.53 -9.14
CA LYS A 63 6.00 12.32 -9.53
C LYS A 63 6.85 11.82 -8.36
N TRP A 64 6.67 12.39 -7.17
CA TRP A 64 7.43 12.00 -5.97
C TRP A 64 6.95 10.67 -5.39
N ILE A 65 5.63 10.43 -5.35
CA ILE A 65 5.04 9.14 -4.96
C ILE A 65 5.59 8.01 -5.84
N ARG A 66 5.49 8.15 -7.16
CA ARG A 66 6.01 7.19 -8.13
C ARG A 66 7.51 6.98 -7.98
N THR A 67 8.27 8.05 -7.75
CA THR A 67 9.72 7.96 -7.53
C THR A 67 10.03 7.16 -6.25
N GLY A 68 9.32 7.42 -5.15
CA GLY A 68 9.46 6.67 -3.90
C GLY A 68 9.13 5.18 -4.04
N LEU A 69 8.01 4.86 -4.69
CA LEU A 69 7.62 3.47 -4.98
C LEU A 69 8.67 2.76 -5.85
N SER A 70 9.15 3.40 -6.92
CA SER A 70 10.19 2.87 -7.79
C SER A 70 11.52 2.65 -7.05
N PHE A 71 11.87 3.57 -6.14
CA PHE A 71 13.07 3.47 -5.32
C PHE A 71 12.99 2.27 -4.36
N ALA A 72 11.88 2.10 -3.65
CA ALA A 72 11.66 0.93 -2.80
C ALA A 72 11.66 -0.38 -3.61
N LYS A 73 11.01 -0.43 -4.79
CA LYS A 73 11.08 -1.57 -5.72
C LYS A 73 12.52 -1.93 -6.05
N LYS A 74 13.36 -0.96 -6.41
CA LYS A 74 14.79 -1.21 -6.67
C LYS A 74 15.50 -1.76 -5.43
N GLY A 75 15.17 -1.23 -4.25
CA GLY A 75 15.66 -1.76 -2.98
C GLY A 75 15.31 -3.23 -2.76
N THR A 76 14.12 -3.68 -3.18
CA THR A 76 13.70 -5.08 -3.06
C THR A 76 14.58 -6.03 -3.89
N LEU A 77 15.12 -5.56 -5.02
CA LEU A 77 16.04 -6.33 -5.86
C LEU A 77 17.41 -6.49 -5.20
N LYS A 78 17.85 -5.48 -4.44
CA LYS A 78 19.11 -5.52 -3.67
C LYS A 78 18.96 -6.26 -2.34
N ASN A 79 17.74 -6.29 -1.80
CA ASN A 79 17.42 -6.90 -0.50
C ASN A 79 16.30 -7.95 -0.66
N PRO A 80 16.55 -9.07 -1.38
CA PRO A 80 15.51 -10.00 -1.81
C PRO A 80 14.88 -10.83 -0.67
N LYS A 81 15.38 -10.69 0.57
CA LYS A 81 14.87 -11.36 1.77
C LYS A 81 14.46 -10.38 2.87
N SER A 82 14.33 -9.08 2.56
CA SER A 82 13.94 -8.10 3.56
C SER A 82 12.42 -8.05 3.72
N GLY A 83 11.90 -8.79 4.70
CA GLY A 83 10.49 -8.74 5.07
C GLY A 83 10.01 -7.32 5.38
N ASP A 84 10.82 -6.52 6.09
CA ASP A 84 10.48 -5.13 6.43
C ASP A 84 10.33 -4.26 5.18
N LEU A 85 11.27 -4.31 4.23
CA LEU A 85 11.17 -3.52 3.01
C LEU A 85 9.97 -3.95 2.15
N PHE A 86 9.65 -5.25 2.13
CA PHE A 86 8.45 -5.73 1.43
C PHE A 86 7.18 -5.23 2.09
N PHE A 87 7.10 -5.26 3.42
CA PHE A 87 5.95 -4.74 4.14
C PHE A 87 5.76 -3.25 3.85
N GLU A 88 6.84 -2.46 3.98
CA GLU A 88 6.81 -1.02 3.79
C GLU A 88 6.39 -0.62 2.36
N LEU A 89 6.91 -1.33 1.36
CA LEU A 89 6.48 -1.14 -0.02
C LEU A 89 4.99 -1.47 -0.21
N GLY A 90 4.55 -2.60 0.34
CA GLY A 90 3.14 -2.99 0.27
C GLY A 90 2.22 -2.00 1.00
N TYR A 91 2.64 -1.51 2.16
CA TYR A 91 1.91 -0.51 2.93
C TYR A 91 1.81 0.83 2.19
N MET A 92 2.87 1.27 1.51
CA MET A 92 2.80 2.46 0.64
C MET A 92 1.74 2.31 -0.47
N TYR A 93 1.66 1.12 -1.10
CA TYR A 93 0.62 0.82 -2.08
C TYR A 93 -0.80 0.81 -1.51
N LEU A 94 -0.94 0.48 -0.23
CA LEU A 94 -2.23 0.56 0.45
C LEU A 94 -2.59 2.01 0.79
N HIS A 95 -1.70 2.68 1.50
CA HIS A 95 -2.01 3.90 2.24
C HIS A 95 -2.04 5.14 1.35
N LEU A 96 -1.06 5.32 0.44
CA LEU A 96 -0.98 6.49 -0.44
C LEU A 96 -2.18 6.59 -1.40
N PHE A 97 -2.87 5.49 -1.64
CA PHE A 97 -3.96 5.35 -2.61
C PHE A 97 -5.34 5.26 -1.94
N ASP A 98 -5.40 5.54 -0.63
CA ASP A 98 -6.63 5.55 0.14
C ASP A 98 -7.25 6.96 0.17
N HIS A 99 -8.46 7.10 -0.37
CA HIS A 99 -9.18 8.37 -0.43
C HIS A 99 -9.61 8.90 0.94
N ARG A 100 -9.65 8.04 1.96
CA ARG A 100 -9.93 8.45 3.34
C ARG A 100 -8.77 9.20 3.97
N VAL A 101 -7.56 9.01 3.44
CA VAL A 101 -6.33 9.62 3.94
C VAL A 101 -5.81 10.69 2.99
N PHE A 102 -5.79 10.41 1.69
CA PHE A 102 -5.22 11.29 0.68
C PHE A 102 -6.28 11.85 -0.26
N LYS A 103 -6.42 13.18 -0.27
CA LYS A 103 -7.35 13.93 -1.14
C LYS A 103 -7.29 13.51 -2.62
N TYR A 104 -6.09 13.23 -3.13
CA TYR A 104 -5.87 12.92 -4.55
C TYR A 104 -5.63 11.42 -4.80
N ALA A 105 -6.06 10.55 -3.90
CA ALA A 105 -5.88 9.11 -4.01
C ALA A 105 -6.43 8.50 -5.32
N GLU A 106 -7.60 8.97 -5.77
CA GLU A 106 -8.20 8.53 -7.04
C GLU A 106 -7.30 8.88 -8.23
N TYR A 107 -6.84 10.13 -8.30
CA TYR A 107 -5.87 10.55 -9.30
C TYR A 107 -4.60 9.69 -9.25
N TYR A 108 -4.08 9.35 -8.06
CA TYR A 108 -2.92 8.47 -7.95
C TYR A 108 -3.19 7.05 -8.47
N ARG A 109 -4.37 6.47 -8.20
CA ARG A 109 -4.75 5.14 -8.73
C ARG A 109 -4.80 5.16 -10.26
N GLU A 110 -5.40 6.19 -10.84
CA GLU A 110 -5.44 6.36 -12.30
C GLU A 110 -4.04 6.48 -12.90
N GLN A 111 -3.18 7.31 -12.30
CA GLN A 111 -1.82 7.47 -12.81
C GLN A 111 -1.00 6.18 -12.62
N LEU A 112 -1.14 5.46 -11.50
CA LEU A 112 -0.46 4.18 -11.30
C LEU A 112 -0.83 3.17 -12.40
N LYS A 113 -2.12 3.05 -12.69
CA LYS A 113 -2.62 2.17 -13.75
C LYS A 113 -2.10 2.61 -15.13
N LYS A 114 -2.09 3.91 -15.41
CA LYS A 114 -1.63 4.46 -16.70
C LYS A 114 -0.11 4.30 -16.90
N ASP A 115 0.66 4.63 -15.87
CA ASP A 115 2.11 4.76 -15.95
C ASP A 115 2.85 3.43 -15.75
N GLU A 116 2.30 2.55 -14.91
CA GLU A 116 2.94 1.29 -14.49
C GLU A 116 2.10 0.05 -14.85
N GLY A 117 0.82 0.22 -15.24
CA GLY A 117 -0.08 -0.91 -15.49
C GLY A 117 -0.50 -1.65 -14.21
N GLU A 118 -0.31 -1.04 -13.04
CA GLU A 118 -0.50 -1.68 -11.74
C GLU A 118 -1.82 -1.27 -11.06
N ASP A 119 -2.42 -2.22 -10.34
CA ASP A 119 -3.49 -1.98 -9.36
C ASP A 119 -2.86 -1.90 -7.97
N ASN A 120 -3.18 -0.85 -7.20
CA ASN A 120 -2.54 -0.59 -5.92
C ASN A 120 -2.87 -1.68 -4.88
N PHE A 121 -4.08 -2.23 -4.87
CA PHE A 121 -4.46 -3.28 -3.92
C PHE A 121 -3.78 -4.61 -4.26
N VAL A 122 -3.69 -4.95 -5.55
CA VAL A 122 -2.95 -6.14 -6.01
C VAL A 122 -1.47 -6.02 -5.65
N ALA A 123 -0.84 -4.88 -5.93
CA ALA A 123 0.55 -4.62 -5.59
C ALA A 123 0.77 -4.67 -4.06
N SER A 124 -0.11 -4.05 -3.28
CA SER A 124 -0.09 -4.11 -1.82
C SER A 124 -0.13 -5.55 -1.31
N LEU A 125 -1.12 -6.35 -1.73
CA LEU A 125 -1.25 -7.75 -1.30
C LEU A 125 -0.02 -8.58 -1.67
N TYR A 126 0.51 -8.39 -2.88
CA TYR A 126 1.72 -9.08 -3.32
C TYR A 126 2.89 -8.83 -2.38
N TRP A 127 3.19 -7.56 -2.09
CA TRP A 127 4.32 -7.19 -1.26
C TRP A 127 4.14 -7.56 0.21
N ILE A 128 2.94 -7.37 0.78
CA ILE A 128 2.64 -7.73 2.16
C ILE A 128 2.72 -9.26 2.36
N ARG A 129 2.18 -10.06 1.43
CA ARG A 129 2.32 -11.53 1.51
C ARG A 129 3.78 -11.96 1.36
N ARG A 130 4.56 -11.31 0.50
CA ARG A 130 6.02 -11.54 0.43
C ARG A 130 6.73 -11.18 1.73
N ALA A 131 6.28 -10.15 2.45
CA ALA A 131 6.81 -9.81 3.75
C ALA A 131 6.64 -10.95 4.75
N LEU A 132 5.44 -11.54 4.83
CA LEU A 132 5.14 -12.70 5.70
C LEU A 132 6.06 -13.90 5.42
N LEU A 133 6.43 -14.12 4.16
CA LEU A 133 7.34 -15.19 3.75
C LEU A 133 8.82 -14.93 4.11
N ASN A 134 9.16 -13.71 4.51
CA ASN A 134 10.55 -13.27 4.73
C ASN A 134 10.77 -12.68 6.13
N SER A 135 10.00 -13.15 7.12
CA SER A 135 10.17 -12.90 8.56
C SER A 135 10.57 -11.45 8.88
N PRO A 136 9.64 -10.49 8.76
CA PRO A 136 9.91 -9.08 9.04
C PRO A 136 10.34 -8.92 10.50
N LYS A 137 11.29 -8.01 10.76
CA LYS A 137 11.90 -7.87 12.08
C LYS A 137 11.30 -6.72 12.88
N ILE A 138 10.84 -5.68 12.18
CA ILE A 138 10.28 -4.47 12.78
C ILE A 138 8.78 -4.64 13.00
N HIS A 139 8.10 -5.28 12.05
CA HIS A 139 6.65 -5.41 12.04
C HIS A 139 6.19 -6.73 12.66
N ASN A 140 5.21 -6.65 13.57
CA ASN A 140 4.59 -7.82 14.16
C ASN A 140 3.82 -8.61 13.10
N VAL A 141 4.13 -9.91 12.94
CA VAL A 141 3.49 -10.82 11.97
C VAL A 141 1.96 -10.79 12.05
N ILE A 142 1.39 -10.80 13.25
CA ILE A 142 -0.07 -10.75 13.45
C ILE A 142 -0.65 -9.44 12.90
N ALA A 143 0.04 -8.31 13.08
CA ALA A 143 -0.38 -7.04 12.50
C ALA A 143 -0.31 -7.05 10.96
N ILE A 144 0.68 -7.72 10.38
CA ILE A 144 0.82 -7.87 8.93
C ILE A 144 -0.32 -8.73 8.36
N GLU A 145 -0.67 -9.84 9.03
CA GLU A 145 -1.78 -10.70 8.62
C GLU A 145 -3.12 -9.96 8.69
N ARG A 146 -3.35 -9.14 9.73
CA ARG A 146 -4.51 -8.23 9.76
C ARG A 146 -4.50 -7.25 8.61
N THR A 147 -3.32 -6.72 8.25
CA THR A 147 -3.19 -5.80 7.14
C THR A 147 -3.64 -6.45 5.82
N VAL A 148 -3.29 -7.71 5.55
CA VAL A 148 -3.80 -8.47 4.39
C VAL A 148 -5.33 -8.49 4.35
N CYS A 149 -5.96 -8.75 5.50
CA CYS A 149 -7.41 -8.79 5.61
C CYS A 149 -8.05 -7.42 5.33
N HIS A 150 -7.45 -6.34 5.87
CA HIS A 150 -7.93 -4.97 5.65
C HIS A 150 -7.73 -4.49 4.20
N VAL A 151 -6.64 -4.88 3.52
CA VAL A 151 -6.40 -4.52 2.12
C VAL A 151 -7.56 -4.96 1.22
N LEU A 152 -8.01 -6.21 1.38
CA LEU A 152 -9.13 -6.74 0.59
C LEU A 152 -10.46 -6.04 0.91
N MET A 153 -10.68 -5.71 2.19
CA MET A 153 -11.87 -4.93 2.58
C MET A 153 -11.86 -3.53 1.93
N TYR A 154 -10.72 -2.86 1.91
CA TYR A 154 -10.59 -1.54 1.27
C TYR A 154 -10.73 -1.63 -0.25
N ALA A 155 -10.20 -2.69 -0.86
CA ALA A 155 -10.39 -2.96 -2.29
C ALA A 155 -11.88 -3.16 -2.65
N SER A 156 -12.63 -3.90 -1.82
CA SER A 156 -14.08 -4.06 -1.98
C SER A 156 -14.82 -2.73 -1.94
N ILE A 157 -14.52 -1.88 -0.96
CA ILE A 157 -15.17 -0.56 -0.82
C ILE A 157 -14.81 0.33 -2.02
N CYS A 158 -13.55 0.32 -2.45
CA CYS A 158 -13.11 1.09 -3.60
C CYS A 158 -13.84 0.66 -4.89
N ALA A 159 -13.93 -0.64 -5.14
CA ALA A 159 -14.63 -1.18 -6.30
C ALA A 159 -16.14 -0.85 -6.28
N GLU A 160 -16.77 -0.87 -5.10
CA GLU A 160 -18.18 -0.45 -4.97
C GLU A 160 -18.35 1.04 -5.34
N ASN A 161 -17.48 1.91 -4.82
CA ASN A 161 -17.52 3.35 -5.11
C ASN A 161 -17.27 3.65 -6.59
N GLU A 162 -16.44 2.85 -7.26
CA GLU A 162 -16.18 2.92 -8.70
C GLU A 162 -17.32 2.28 -9.54
N GLY A 163 -18.34 1.73 -8.89
CA GLY A 163 -19.53 1.15 -9.52
C GLY A 163 -19.39 -0.30 -9.97
N ASP A 164 -18.22 -0.91 -9.80
CA ASP A 164 -17.94 -2.32 -10.14
C ASP A 164 -18.35 -3.23 -8.98
N LEU A 165 -19.66 -3.51 -8.92
CA LEU A 165 -20.23 -4.39 -7.90
C LEU A 165 -19.70 -5.83 -7.99
N SER A 166 -19.39 -6.32 -9.18
CA SER A 166 -18.88 -7.69 -9.37
C SER A 166 -17.52 -7.84 -8.69
N LYS A 167 -16.59 -6.91 -8.98
CA LYS A 167 -15.27 -6.87 -8.36
C LYS A 167 -15.34 -6.60 -6.85
N SER A 168 -16.30 -5.76 -6.42
CA SER A 168 -16.56 -5.52 -4.99
C SER A 168 -16.97 -6.80 -4.24
N ILE A 169 -17.84 -7.63 -4.84
CA ILE A 169 -18.24 -8.93 -4.29
C ILE A 169 -17.04 -9.88 -4.20
N GLU A 170 -16.24 -10.00 -5.26
CA GLU A 170 -15.04 -10.85 -5.29
C GLU A 170 -14.05 -10.49 -4.17
N TYR A 171 -13.78 -9.20 -3.98
CA TYR A 171 -12.93 -8.74 -2.89
C TYR A 171 -13.55 -9.00 -1.51
N THR A 172 -14.86 -8.88 -1.38
CA THR A 172 -15.56 -9.19 -0.12
C THR A 172 -15.43 -10.66 0.23
N GLU A 173 -15.59 -11.56 -0.74
CA GLU A 173 -15.42 -13.00 -0.57
C GLU A 173 -13.98 -13.37 -0.20
N SER A 174 -13.02 -12.74 -0.86
CA SER A 174 -11.60 -12.90 -0.54
C SER A 174 -11.29 -12.41 0.88
N ALA A 175 -11.81 -11.25 1.27
CA ALA A 175 -11.64 -10.72 2.62
C ALA A 175 -12.24 -11.65 3.68
N LEU A 176 -13.44 -12.21 3.43
CA LEU A 176 -14.08 -13.20 4.30
C LEU A 176 -13.21 -14.42 4.50
N LYS A 177 -12.63 -14.95 3.42
CA LYS A 177 -11.74 -16.11 3.48
C LYS A 177 -10.51 -15.83 4.33
N GLU A 178 -9.87 -14.68 4.13
CA GLU A 178 -8.68 -14.28 4.90
C GLU A 178 -9.03 -14.07 6.39
N TRP A 179 -10.14 -13.39 6.71
CA TRP A 179 -10.56 -13.19 8.10
C TRP A 179 -10.91 -14.49 8.81
N LYS A 180 -11.59 -15.44 8.13
CA LYS A 180 -11.86 -16.77 8.68
C LYS A 180 -10.56 -17.55 8.91
N SER A 181 -9.62 -17.48 7.96
CA SER A 181 -8.28 -18.08 8.13
C SER A 181 -7.51 -17.46 9.29
N TYR A 182 -7.58 -16.13 9.44
CA TYR A 182 -6.97 -15.40 10.54
C TYR A 182 -7.55 -15.85 11.89
N GLN A 183 -8.87 -15.93 12.01
CA GLN A 183 -9.53 -16.38 13.23
C GLN A 183 -9.13 -17.80 13.63
N MET A 184 -9.06 -18.72 12.66
CA MET A 184 -8.61 -20.09 12.92
C MET A 184 -7.15 -20.15 13.39
N LYS A 185 -6.30 -19.26 12.85
CA LYS A 185 -4.88 -19.21 13.22
C LYS A 185 -4.66 -18.56 14.60
N HIS A 186 -5.51 -17.60 14.96
CA HIS A 186 -5.39 -16.81 16.19
C HIS A 186 -6.70 -16.83 17.00
N PRO A 187 -7.11 -17.99 17.53
CA PRO A 187 -8.38 -18.12 18.27
C PRO A 187 -8.38 -17.33 19.59
N GLU A 188 -7.20 -17.06 20.15
CA GLU A 188 -6.99 -16.32 21.40
C GLU A 188 -6.94 -14.78 21.18
N GLU A 189 -7.10 -14.29 19.95
CA GLU A 189 -7.04 -12.87 19.64
C GLU A 189 -8.21 -12.12 20.30
N THR A 190 -7.86 -11.12 21.12
CA THR A 190 -8.83 -10.31 21.88
C THR A 190 -8.69 -8.82 21.61
N MET A 191 -7.67 -8.38 20.87
CA MET A 191 -7.45 -6.95 20.60
C MET A 191 -8.46 -6.39 19.59
N ILE A 192 -9.08 -7.23 18.77
CA ILE A 192 -10.02 -6.83 17.73
C ILE A 192 -11.23 -7.76 17.67
N ASP A 193 -12.37 -7.21 17.25
CA ASP A 193 -13.60 -7.97 17.06
C ASP A 193 -13.62 -8.70 15.70
N VAL A 194 -12.87 -9.81 15.62
CA VAL A 194 -12.76 -10.62 14.39
C VAL A 194 -14.11 -11.18 13.95
N SER A 195 -14.93 -11.66 14.89
CA SER A 195 -16.26 -12.20 14.58
C SER A 195 -17.20 -11.10 14.07
N GLY A 196 -17.13 -9.90 14.64
CA GLY A 196 -17.82 -8.72 14.13
C GLY A 196 -17.42 -8.37 12.70
N PHE A 197 -16.13 -8.39 12.37
CA PHE A 197 -15.66 -8.17 10.98
C PHE A 197 -16.21 -9.22 10.01
N ILE A 198 -16.17 -10.50 10.37
CA ILE A 198 -16.70 -11.59 9.55
C ILE A 198 -18.22 -11.40 9.33
N SER A 199 -18.99 -11.16 10.41
CA SER A 199 -20.44 -10.97 10.30
C SER A 199 -20.80 -9.76 9.44
N ASN A 200 -20.05 -8.66 9.56
CA ASN A 200 -20.28 -7.47 8.75
C ASN A 200 -19.99 -7.74 7.26
N LEU A 201 -18.88 -8.43 6.96
CA LEU A 201 -18.54 -8.82 5.60
C LEU A 201 -19.57 -9.80 4.99
N GLU A 202 -20.14 -10.72 5.77
CA GLU A 202 -21.21 -11.61 5.30
C GLU A 202 -22.47 -10.82 4.92
N ARG A 203 -22.92 -9.90 5.79
CA ARG A 203 -24.05 -9.00 5.49
C ARG A 203 -23.78 -8.14 4.27
N ARG A 204 -22.57 -7.58 4.16
CA ARG A 204 -22.14 -6.78 3.01
C ARG A 204 -22.17 -7.58 1.72
N LYS A 205 -21.69 -8.82 1.73
CA LYS A 205 -21.75 -9.72 0.56
C LYS A 205 -23.19 -9.92 0.11
N GLU A 206 -24.09 -10.27 1.03
CA GLU A 206 -25.52 -10.47 0.69
C GLU A 206 -26.15 -9.20 0.12
N PHE A 207 -25.84 -8.04 0.71
CA PHE A 207 -26.32 -6.75 0.23
C PHE A 207 -25.85 -6.47 -1.20
N LEU A 208 -24.56 -6.61 -1.48
CA LEU A 208 -23.98 -6.36 -2.81
C LEU A 208 -24.57 -7.33 -3.87
N GLN A 209 -24.78 -8.60 -3.51
CA GLN A 209 -25.40 -9.59 -4.40
C GLN A 209 -26.85 -9.23 -4.74
N LYS A 210 -27.65 -8.82 -3.74
CA LYS A 210 -29.03 -8.34 -3.97
C LYS A 210 -29.04 -7.10 -4.84
N LEU A 211 -28.13 -6.15 -4.59
CA LEU A 211 -28.01 -4.91 -5.37
C LEU A 211 -27.64 -5.20 -6.84
N LEU A 212 -26.69 -6.10 -7.08
CA LEU A 212 -26.28 -6.50 -8.42
C LEU A 212 -27.43 -7.20 -9.17
N LYS A 213 -28.18 -8.08 -8.51
CA LYS A 213 -29.35 -8.73 -9.09
C LYS A 213 -30.42 -7.71 -9.51
N SER A 214 -30.74 -6.75 -8.63
CA SER A 214 -31.72 -5.70 -8.92
C SER A 214 -31.30 -4.78 -10.08
N ARG A 215 -30.00 -4.46 -10.20
CA ARG A 215 -29.49 -3.70 -11.36
C ARG A 215 -29.69 -4.46 -12.67
N LYS A 216 -29.36 -5.75 -12.68
CA LYS A 216 -29.57 -6.59 -13.88
C LYS A 216 -31.04 -6.64 -14.26
N GLU A 217 -31.96 -6.85 -13.32
CA GLU A 217 -33.41 -6.87 -13.62
C GLU A 217 -33.89 -5.56 -14.27
N LYS A 218 -33.45 -4.40 -13.77
CA LYS A 218 -33.80 -3.09 -14.35
C LYS A 218 -33.23 -2.81 -15.74
N ASP A 219 -32.11 -3.45 -16.09
CA ASP A 219 -31.49 -3.30 -17.42
C ASP A 219 -32.15 -4.21 -18.46
N TRP A 220 -32.87 -5.26 -18.04
CA TRP A 220 -33.65 -6.13 -18.94
C TRP A 220 -35.04 -5.56 -19.30
N ASP A 221 -35.57 -4.65 -18.46
CA ASP A 221 -36.85 -3.97 -18.68
C ASP A 221 -36.73 -2.69 -19.54
N LYS A 222 -35.55 -2.38 -20.07
CA LYS A 222 -35.25 -1.23 -20.96
C LYS A 222 -34.89 -1.68 -22.37
#